data_AF-A0A9W4TP47-F1
#
_entry.id   AF-A0A9W4TP47-F1
#
_cell.length_a   1.000
_cell.length_b   1.000
_cell.length_c   1.000
_cell.angle_alpha   90.00
_cell.angle_beta   90.00
_cell.angle_gamma   90.00
#
_symmetry.space_group_name_H-M   'P 1'
#
loop_
_entity.id
_entity.type
_entity.pdbx_description
1 polymer ?
#
loop_
_entity_poly.entity_id
_entity_poly.type
_entity_poly.pdbx_seq_one_letter_code
_entity_poly.pdbx_strand_id
1 'polypeptide(L)'
;MKIDFFLLQIAILLLPGFLWAKIDIDFAKRRKSSENQFVIRAFVFGVFTYFIEFVIFKIFNQSFILMSETDKTTIINNRVLQELLWAIVIASISSIIWLYVKNYKLITRFLQTIRATNRYGDQDVWDFVFNSDKMKYVHIKDYDKQIIYSGTIQAFSEVNDIRELFLLDVKTYDLAGIELYNAPYMYVSLQIDSIVIEFPQYQDEQEE
;
A
#
# COMPACT_ATOMS: atom_id res chain seq x y z
N MET A 1 -38.93 -3.06 -13.99
CA MET A 1 -38.03 -3.03 -12.81
C MET A 1 -37.83 -1.57 -12.44
N LYS A 2 -38.52 -1.07 -11.40
CA LYS A 2 -38.30 0.30 -10.91
C LYS A 2 -36.91 0.27 -10.25
N ILE A 3 -35.90 0.84 -10.89
CA ILE A 3 -34.69 1.19 -10.17
C ILE A 3 -35.15 2.12 -9.06
N ASP A 4 -34.86 1.75 -7.82
CA ASP A 4 -35.15 2.62 -6.70
C ASP A 4 -34.24 3.86 -6.85
N PHE A 5 -34.84 4.99 -7.21
CA PHE A 5 -34.13 6.25 -7.45
C PHE A 5 -33.25 6.63 -6.25
N PHE A 6 -33.66 6.23 -5.06
CA PHE A 6 -32.89 6.40 -3.83
C PHE A 6 -31.58 5.61 -3.84
N LEU A 7 -31.59 4.34 -4.27
CA LEU A 7 -30.39 3.51 -4.36
C LEU A 7 -29.40 4.07 -5.38
N LEU A 8 -29.90 4.61 -6.51
CA LEU A 8 -29.06 5.24 -7.50
C LEU A 8 -28.38 6.51 -6.96
N GLN A 9 -29.10 7.33 -6.20
CA GLN A 9 -28.52 8.52 -5.55
C GLN A 9 -27.45 8.14 -4.54
N ILE A 10 -27.68 7.12 -3.72
CA ILE A 10 -26.66 6.60 -2.78
C ILE A 10 -25.44 6.11 -3.55
N ALA A 11 -25.63 5.35 -4.65
CA ALA A 11 -24.52 4.84 -5.44
C ALA A 11 -23.66 5.98 -6.03
N ILE A 12 -24.31 7.03 -6.55
CA ILE A 12 -23.63 8.23 -7.06
C ILE A 12 -22.89 8.96 -5.94
N LEU A 13 -23.51 9.10 -4.76
CA LEU A 13 -22.92 9.76 -3.60
C LEU A 13 -21.70 8.97 -3.09
N LEU A 14 -21.64 7.65 -3.25
CA LEU A 14 -20.48 6.87 -2.85
C LEU A 14 -19.30 6.95 -3.83
N LEU A 15 -19.48 7.45 -5.05
CA LEU A 15 -18.42 7.52 -6.08
C LEU A 15 -17.10 8.14 -5.61
N PRO A 16 -17.06 9.33 -4.98
CA PRO A 16 -15.81 9.89 -4.47
C PRO A 16 -15.13 8.97 -3.44
N GLY A 17 -15.93 8.29 -2.61
CA GLY A 17 -15.43 7.32 -1.65
C GLY A 17 -14.82 6.08 -2.32
N PHE A 18 -15.46 5.55 -3.36
CA PHE A 18 -14.92 4.46 -4.17
C PHE A 18 -13.61 4.86 -4.86
N LEU A 19 -13.53 6.08 -5.38
CA LEU A 19 -12.31 6.61 -6.01
C LEU A 19 -11.14 6.62 -5.02
N TRP A 20 -11.35 7.20 -3.84
CA TRP A 20 -10.32 7.23 -2.79
C TRP A 20 -9.98 5.80 -2.33
N ALA A 21 -10.97 4.95 -2.05
CA ALA A 21 -10.73 3.57 -1.62
C ALA A 21 -9.90 2.77 -2.64
N LYS A 22 -10.13 2.99 -3.94
CA LYS A 22 -9.36 2.37 -4.99
C LYS A 22 -7.90 2.83 -4.96
N ILE A 23 -7.65 4.14 -4.82
CA ILE A 23 -6.29 4.68 -4.69
C ILE A 23 -5.60 4.15 -3.42
N ASP A 24 -6.30 4.03 -2.28
CA ASP A 24 -5.76 3.43 -1.05
C ASP A 24 -5.33 1.98 -1.27
N ILE A 25 -6.12 1.18 -2.01
CA ILE A 25 -5.77 -0.22 -2.30
C ILE A 25 -4.61 -0.32 -3.28
N ASP A 26 -4.67 0.43 -4.38
CA ASP A 26 -3.71 0.30 -5.48
C ASP A 26 -2.31 0.82 -5.07
N PHE A 27 -2.24 1.83 -4.19
CA PHE A 27 -0.97 2.51 -3.87
C PHE A 27 -0.56 2.49 -2.40
N ALA A 28 -1.52 2.39 -1.46
CA ALA A 28 -1.19 2.42 -0.02
C ALA A 28 -1.10 1.03 0.59
N LYS A 29 -1.87 0.07 0.08
CA LYS A 29 -2.09 -1.23 0.71
C LYS A 29 -1.21 -2.28 0.07
N ARG A 30 -0.30 -2.85 0.87
CA ARG A 30 0.60 -3.95 0.47
C ARG A 30 -0.07 -5.32 0.46
N ARG A 31 -1.36 -5.41 0.80
CA ARG A 31 -2.10 -6.68 0.94
C ARG A 31 -3.47 -6.63 0.29
N LYS A 32 -3.83 -7.72 -0.39
CA LYS A 32 -5.13 -7.90 -1.04
C LYS A 32 -6.26 -7.67 -0.03
N SER A 33 -7.10 -6.69 -0.34
CA SER A 33 -8.29 -6.38 0.46
C SER A 33 -9.38 -7.40 0.18
N SER A 34 -10.06 -7.92 1.21
CA SER A 34 -11.34 -8.60 1.00
C SER A 34 -12.36 -7.60 0.40
N GLU A 35 -13.29 -8.09 -0.41
CA GLU A 35 -14.34 -7.27 -1.04
C GLU A 35 -15.15 -6.46 -0.01
N ASN A 36 -15.51 -7.07 1.12
CA ASN A 36 -16.23 -6.38 2.20
C ASN A 36 -15.45 -5.20 2.79
N GLN A 37 -14.14 -5.34 2.98
CA GLN A 37 -13.29 -4.25 3.46
C GLN A 37 -13.20 -3.09 2.45
N PHE A 38 -13.29 -3.38 1.15
CA PHE A 38 -13.30 -2.33 0.13
C PHE A 38 -14.58 -1.51 0.21
N VAL A 39 -15.75 -2.17 0.30
CA VAL A 39 -17.05 -1.49 0.43
C VAL A 39 -17.10 -0.61 1.69
N ILE A 40 -16.65 -1.14 2.83
CA ILE A 40 -16.61 -0.37 4.08
C ILE A 40 -15.68 0.85 3.95
N ARG A 41 -14.51 0.69 3.32
CA ARG A 41 -13.59 1.82 3.09
C ARG A 41 -14.18 2.86 2.15
N ALA A 42 -14.78 2.44 1.05
CA ALA A 42 -15.43 3.34 0.12
C ALA A 42 -16.51 4.16 0.81
N PHE A 43 -17.30 3.52 1.67
CA PHE A 43 -18.28 4.22 2.51
C PHE A 43 -17.62 5.25 3.44
N VAL A 44 -16.61 4.84 4.23
CA VAL A 44 -15.92 5.73 5.18
C VAL A 44 -15.25 6.91 4.48
N PHE A 45 -14.52 6.68 3.38
CA PHE A 45 -13.88 7.74 2.61
C PHE A 45 -14.90 8.63 1.89
N GLY A 46 -16.05 8.09 1.48
CA GLY A 46 -17.15 8.88 0.93
C GLY A 46 -17.68 9.88 1.95
N VAL A 47 -18.05 9.39 3.14
CA VAL A 47 -18.51 10.24 4.25
C VAL A 47 -17.45 11.29 4.60
N PHE A 48 -16.18 10.91 4.65
CA PHE A 48 -15.10 11.83 4.98
C PHE A 48 -14.88 12.90 3.90
N THR A 49 -15.03 12.55 2.62
CA THR A 49 -14.98 13.51 1.50
C THR A 49 -16.04 14.60 1.66
N TYR A 50 -17.30 14.22 1.88
CA TYR A 50 -18.38 15.20 2.06
C TYR A 50 -18.23 16.01 3.34
N PHE A 51 -17.65 15.43 4.38
CA PHE A 51 -17.32 16.18 5.59
C PHE A 51 -16.27 17.27 5.30
N ILE A 52 -15.21 16.95 4.54
CA ILE A 52 -14.21 17.94 4.12
C ILE A 52 -14.86 19.01 3.25
N GLU A 53 -15.69 18.63 2.29
CA GLU A 53 -16.41 19.55 1.42
C GLU A 53 -17.29 20.52 2.22
N PHE A 54 -18.06 20.01 3.19
CA PHE A 54 -18.86 20.82 4.10
C PHE A 54 -18.01 21.83 4.87
N VAL A 55 -16.86 21.42 5.41
CA VAL A 55 -15.93 22.31 6.13
C VAL A 55 -15.40 23.41 5.20
N ILE A 56 -14.99 23.05 3.98
CA ILE A 56 -14.50 24.00 2.96
C ILE A 56 -15.60 25.01 2.62
N PHE A 57 -16.80 24.55 2.30
CA PHE A 57 -17.92 25.43 1.90
C PHE A 57 -18.30 26.38 3.04
N LYS A 58 -18.29 25.91 4.28
CA LYS A 58 -18.52 26.75 5.46
C LYS A 58 -17.46 27.83 5.62
N ILE A 59 -16.18 27.53 5.38
CA ILE A 59 -15.08 28.52 5.41
C ILE A 59 -15.27 29.59 4.33
N PHE A 60 -15.72 29.20 3.14
CA PHE A 60 -15.99 30.12 2.03
C PHE A 60 -17.40 30.74 2.05
N ASN A 61 -18.16 30.53 3.13
CA ASN A 61 -19.54 31.01 3.30
C ASN A 61 -20.49 30.60 2.15
N GLN A 62 -20.25 29.43 1.57
CA GLN A 62 -21.09 28.83 0.54
C GLN A 62 -22.12 27.88 1.18
N SER A 63 -23.28 27.72 0.53
CA SER A 63 -24.32 26.81 1.00
C SER A 63 -24.07 25.40 0.48
N PHE A 64 -24.04 24.44 1.40
CA PHE A 64 -23.85 23.01 1.13
C PHE A 64 -25.19 22.29 1.15
N ILE A 65 -25.53 21.56 0.08
CA ILE A 65 -26.79 20.82 -0.03
C ILE A 65 -26.54 19.39 -0.52
N LEU A 66 -26.21 18.51 0.44
CA LEU A 66 -25.93 17.09 0.17
C LEU A 66 -27.06 16.37 -0.59
N MET A 67 -28.31 16.74 -0.31
CA MET A 67 -29.50 16.31 -1.06
C MET A 67 -30.52 17.45 -1.03
N SER A 68 -30.99 17.88 -2.19
CA SER A 68 -32.11 18.82 -2.29
C SER A 68 -33.39 18.05 -2.02
N GLU A 69 -34.14 18.39 -0.96
CA GLU A 69 -35.48 17.82 -0.70
C GLU A 69 -36.50 18.18 -1.79
N THR A 70 -36.15 19.11 -2.68
CA THR A 70 -37.10 19.90 -3.47
C THR A 70 -37.65 19.18 -4.71
N ASP A 71 -36.94 18.22 -5.31
CA ASP A 71 -37.42 17.54 -6.53
C ASP A 71 -37.24 16.02 -6.45
N LYS A 72 -38.28 15.32 -5.99
CA LYS A 72 -38.35 13.84 -5.98
C LYS A 72 -38.38 13.22 -7.39
N THR A 73 -38.31 14.04 -8.46
CA THR A 73 -38.44 13.63 -9.86
C THR A 73 -37.17 13.80 -10.68
N THR A 74 -36.19 14.57 -10.23
CA THR A 74 -34.92 14.80 -10.94
C THR A 74 -33.74 14.32 -10.09
N ILE A 75 -33.12 13.23 -10.52
CA ILE A 75 -32.01 12.54 -9.82
C ILE A 75 -30.79 13.46 -9.67
N ILE A 76 -30.57 14.35 -10.64
CA ILE A 76 -29.39 15.21 -10.74
C ILE A 76 -29.85 16.60 -11.17
N ASN A 77 -29.83 17.55 -10.23
CA ASN A 77 -29.90 18.98 -10.52
C ASN A 77 -28.46 19.49 -10.79
N ASN A 78 -28.30 20.57 -11.58
CA ASN A 78 -27.00 21.21 -11.82
C ASN A 78 -26.23 21.49 -10.53
N ARG A 79 -26.93 21.83 -9.45
CA ARG A 79 -26.31 22.05 -8.14
C ARG A 79 -25.72 20.77 -7.55
N VAL A 80 -26.49 19.68 -7.53
CA VAL A 80 -26.02 18.36 -7.04
C VAL A 80 -24.87 17.86 -7.90
N LEU A 81 -24.91 18.10 -9.21
CA LEU A 81 -23.80 17.76 -10.12
C LEU A 81 -22.54 18.55 -9.78
N GLN A 82 -22.64 19.85 -9.49
CA GLN A 82 -21.50 20.67 -9.08
C GLN A 82 -20.90 20.20 -7.76
N GLU A 83 -21.71 19.91 -6.74
CA GLU A 83 -21.25 19.35 -5.47
C GLU A 83 -20.57 17.98 -5.67
N LEU A 84 -21.15 17.11 -6.50
CA LEU A 84 -20.52 15.84 -6.84
C LEU A 84 -19.14 16.02 -7.52
N LEU A 85 -19.01 16.99 -8.44
CA LEU A 85 -17.73 17.28 -9.09
C LEU A 85 -16.69 17.80 -8.08
N TRP A 86 -17.10 18.68 -7.16
CA TRP A 86 -16.23 19.13 -6.07
C TRP A 86 -15.82 17.99 -5.15
N ALA A 87 -16.75 17.11 -4.77
CA ALA A 87 -16.46 15.92 -3.97
C ALA A 87 -15.43 15.01 -4.66
N ILE A 88 -15.52 14.80 -5.98
CA ILE A 88 -14.54 14.00 -6.73
C ILE A 88 -13.13 14.64 -6.68
N VAL A 89 -13.04 15.97 -6.85
CA VAL A 89 -11.77 16.70 -6.76
C VAL A 89 -11.19 16.61 -5.34
N ILE A 90 -12.02 16.82 -4.32
CA ILE A 90 -11.62 16.74 -2.91
C ILE A 90 -11.17 15.32 -2.56
N ALA A 91 -11.90 14.30 -2.99
CA ALA A 91 -11.53 12.90 -2.77
C ALA A 91 -10.19 12.58 -3.43
N SER A 92 -9.96 13.05 -4.65
CA SER A 92 -8.70 12.85 -5.37
C SER A 92 -7.52 13.46 -4.61
N ILE A 93 -7.62 14.73 -4.21
CA ILE A 93 -6.57 15.42 -3.45
C ILE A 93 -6.36 14.73 -2.09
N SER A 94 -7.45 14.43 -1.39
CA SER A 94 -7.40 13.82 -0.05
C SER A 94 -6.82 12.40 -0.10
N SER A 95 -7.05 11.65 -1.18
CA SER A 95 -6.44 10.33 -1.38
C SER A 95 -4.93 10.41 -1.50
N ILE A 96 -4.39 11.41 -2.20
CA ILE A 96 -2.94 11.62 -2.33
C ILE A 96 -2.35 11.99 -0.96
N ILE A 97 -2.99 12.91 -0.23
CA ILE A 97 -2.57 13.27 1.13
C ILE A 97 -2.58 12.03 2.03
N TRP A 98 -3.60 11.18 1.90
CA TRP A 98 -3.71 9.93 2.64
C TRP A 98 -2.58 8.94 2.34
N LEU A 99 -2.12 8.86 1.08
CA LEU A 99 -0.93 8.06 0.73
C LEU A 99 0.30 8.53 1.51
N TYR A 100 0.52 9.84 1.62
CA TYR A 100 1.62 10.38 2.43
C TYR A 100 1.46 10.06 3.92
N VAL A 101 0.23 10.19 4.45
CA VAL A 101 -0.08 9.84 5.84
C VAL A 101 0.25 8.37 6.14
N LYS A 102 -0.06 7.47 5.20
CA LYS A 102 0.26 6.04 5.29
C LYS A 102 1.76 5.78 5.15
N ASN A 103 2.39 6.32 4.10
CA ASN A 103 3.80 6.09 3.79
C ASN A 103 4.72 6.53 4.93
N TYR A 104 4.50 7.72 5.49
CA TYR A 104 5.28 8.23 6.62
C TYR A 104 4.80 7.72 7.99
N LYS A 105 3.84 6.79 8.01
CA LYS A 105 3.26 6.19 9.22
C LYS A 105 2.80 7.24 10.24
N LEU A 106 2.26 8.37 9.78
CA LEU A 106 1.95 9.52 10.64
C LEU A 106 0.95 9.16 11.74
N ILE A 107 -0.08 8.36 11.41
CA ILE A 107 -1.07 7.87 12.39
C ILE A 107 -0.38 7.00 13.44
N THR A 108 0.48 6.07 13.03
CA THR A 108 1.19 5.18 13.97
C THR A 108 2.10 6.00 14.89
N ARG A 109 2.86 6.95 14.33
CA ARG A 109 3.72 7.85 15.12
C ARG A 109 2.89 8.66 16.11
N PHE A 110 1.76 9.22 15.67
CA PHE A 110 0.85 9.96 16.56
C PHE A 110 0.32 9.08 17.70
N LEU A 111 -0.15 7.87 17.40
CA LEU A 111 -0.65 6.92 18.40
C LEU A 111 0.44 6.48 19.39
N GLN A 112 1.69 6.35 18.93
CA GLN A 112 2.84 6.09 19.79
C GLN A 112 3.18 7.30 20.67
N THR A 113 3.11 8.53 20.14
CA THR A 113 3.33 9.76 20.90
C THR A 113 2.35 9.88 22.08
N ILE A 114 1.07 9.53 21.87
CA ILE A 114 0.08 9.52 22.95
C ILE A 114 0.08 8.23 23.79
N ARG A 115 1.03 7.31 23.54
CA ARG A 115 1.15 5.99 24.18
C ARG A 115 -0.08 5.09 24.06
N ALA A 116 -0.90 5.31 23.04
CA ALA A 116 -2.04 4.44 22.74
C ALA A 116 -1.60 3.08 22.17
N THR A 117 -0.40 2.99 21.59
CA THR A 117 0.19 1.74 21.10
C THR A 117 1.71 1.79 21.10
N ASN A 118 2.36 0.64 21.26
CA ASN A 118 3.80 0.46 21.07
C ASN A 118 4.13 -0.36 19.79
N ARG A 119 3.12 -0.72 18.97
CA ARG A 119 3.35 -1.50 17.74
C ARG A 119 3.91 -0.62 16.64
N TYR A 120 4.98 -1.08 15.97
CA TYR A 120 5.59 -0.44 14.81
C TYR A 120 4.94 -0.89 13.48
N GLY A 121 3.61 -0.99 13.43
CA GLY A 121 2.87 -1.40 12.21
C GLY A 121 3.10 -2.87 11.79
N ASP A 122 2.57 -3.22 10.61
CA ASP A 122 2.54 -4.58 10.04
C ASP A 122 3.83 -4.96 9.27
N GLN A 123 4.98 -4.33 9.54
CA GLN A 123 6.25 -4.77 8.94
C GLN A 123 6.70 -6.05 9.63
N ASP A 124 6.76 -7.14 8.87
CA ASP A 124 7.38 -8.36 9.35
C ASP A 124 8.92 -8.21 9.38
N VAL A 125 9.60 -9.21 9.95
CA VAL A 125 11.07 -9.20 10.05
C VAL A 125 11.71 -9.17 8.65
N TRP A 126 11.05 -9.77 7.65
CA TRP A 126 11.49 -9.75 6.27
C TRP A 126 11.55 -8.32 5.72
N ASP A 127 10.43 -7.58 5.81
CA ASP A 127 10.36 -6.18 5.44
C ASP A 127 11.40 -5.35 6.19
N PHE A 128 11.59 -5.61 7.49
CA PHE A 128 12.58 -4.87 8.28
C PHE A 128 14.01 -5.06 7.77
N VAL A 129 14.40 -6.31 7.48
CA VAL A 129 15.76 -6.65 7.04
C VAL A 129 16.06 -6.06 5.66
N PHE A 130 15.17 -6.29 4.69
CA PHE A 130 15.41 -5.92 3.29
C PHE A 130 15.13 -4.44 2.97
N ASN A 131 14.39 -3.71 3.82
CA ASN A 131 14.29 -2.25 3.71
C ASN A 131 15.50 -1.51 4.32
N SER A 132 16.48 -2.21 4.88
CA SER A 132 17.66 -1.56 5.46
C SER A 132 18.75 -1.32 4.41
N ASP A 133 19.22 -0.07 4.27
CA ASP A 133 20.25 0.31 3.29
C ASP A 133 21.61 -0.40 3.48
N LYS A 134 21.80 -1.05 4.64
CA LYS A 134 23.04 -1.73 5.02
C LYS A 134 23.15 -3.15 4.48
N MET A 135 22.03 -3.76 4.12
CA MET A 135 21.93 -5.20 3.85
C MET A 135 21.67 -5.44 2.37
N LYS A 136 22.65 -5.10 1.51
CA LYS A 136 22.53 -5.21 0.05
C LYS A 136 23.06 -6.52 -0.52
N TYR A 137 24.09 -7.11 0.07
CA TYR A 137 24.68 -8.36 -0.40
C TYR A 137 24.25 -9.52 0.50
N VAL A 138 23.90 -10.66 -0.09
CA VAL A 138 23.38 -11.84 0.63
C VAL A 138 24.01 -13.14 0.19
N HIS A 139 24.07 -14.09 1.11
CA HIS A 139 24.22 -15.51 0.85
C HIS A 139 22.92 -16.23 1.19
N ILE A 140 22.32 -16.88 0.21
CA ILE A 140 21.13 -17.72 0.38
C ILE A 140 21.59 -19.18 0.35
N LYS A 141 21.50 -19.87 1.49
CA LYS A 141 21.82 -21.30 1.62
C LYS A 141 20.54 -22.11 1.48
N ASP A 142 20.42 -22.85 0.38
CA ASP A 142 19.34 -23.80 0.12
C ASP A 142 19.84 -25.21 0.47
N TYR A 143 19.45 -25.72 1.64
CA TYR A 143 19.91 -27.02 2.13
C TYR A 143 19.26 -28.19 1.37
N ASP A 144 18.10 -28.00 0.76
CA ASP A 144 17.46 -29.05 -0.02
C ASP A 144 18.20 -29.27 -1.34
N LYS A 145 18.64 -28.17 -1.98
CA LYS A 145 19.41 -28.21 -3.23
C LYS A 145 20.92 -28.34 -3.01
N GLN A 146 21.40 -28.18 -1.78
CA GLN A 146 22.82 -28.16 -1.43
C GLN A 146 23.60 -27.07 -2.18
N ILE A 147 22.99 -25.90 -2.35
CA ILE A 147 23.50 -24.78 -3.14
C ILE A 147 23.50 -23.48 -2.32
N ILE A 148 24.47 -22.62 -2.57
CA ILE A 148 24.57 -21.27 -2.03
C ILE A 148 24.48 -20.26 -3.18
N TYR A 149 23.54 -19.32 -3.09
CA TYR A 149 23.43 -18.19 -4.01
C TYR A 149 23.98 -16.93 -3.35
N SER A 150 24.94 -16.27 -3.98
CA SER A 150 25.62 -15.09 -3.43
C SER A 150 25.47 -13.92 -4.39
N GLY A 151 24.84 -12.81 -3.98
CA GLY A 151 24.60 -11.68 -4.88
C GLY A 151 24.00 -10.46 -4.20
N THR A 152 23.79 -9.41 -4.99
CA THR A 152 23.23 -8.13 -4.53
C THR A 152 21.71 -8.11 -4.69
N ILE A 153 20.97 -7.80 -3.64
CA ILE A 153 19.52 -7.66 -3.67
C ILE A 153 19.14 -6.42 -4.48
N GLN A 154 18.35 -6.63 -5.52
CA GLN A 154 17.73 -5.58 -6.31
C GLN A 154 16.25 -5.37 -5.95
N ALA A 155 15.54 -6.46 -5.65
CA ALA A 155 14.15 -6.41 -5.20
C ALA A 155 13.81 -7.62 -4.32
N PHE A 156 12.76 -7.48 -3.52
CA PHE A 156 12.23 -8.54 -2.68
C PHE A 156 10.69 -8.49 -2.68
N SER A 157 10.05 -9.63 -2.40
CA SER A 157 8.59 -9.72 -2.28
C SER A 157 8.09 -8.98 -1.03
N GLU A 158 7.02 -8.20 -1.18
CA GLU A 158 6.32 -7.54 -0.06
C GLU A 158 5.15 -8.37 0.52
N VAL A 159 4.86 -9.54 -0.05
CA VAL A 159 3.69 -10.37 0.30
C VAL A 159 4.09 -11.60 1.10
N ASN A 160 3.27 -11.96 2.09
CA ASN A 160 3.64 -12.94 3.12
C ASN A 160 3.63 -14.41 2.67
N ASP A 161 2.98 -14.77 1.56
CA ASP A 161 2.75 -16.18 1.22
C ASP A 161 3.93 -16.83 0.47
N ILE A 162 4.67 -16.05 -0.32
CA ILE A 162 5.86 -16.52 -1.06
C ILE A 162 6.94 -15.45 -0.91
N ARG A 163 8.11 -15.85 -0.39
CA ARG A 163 9.25 -14.95 -0.29
C ARG A 163 10.08 -15.03 -1.55
N GLU A 164 10.29 -13.91 -2.20
CA GLU A 164 11.00 -13.83 -3.47
C GLU A 164 12.14 -12.82 -3.36
N LEU A 165 13.27 -13.12 -3.99
CA LEU A 165 14.41 -12.23 -4.12
C LEU A 165 14.81 -12.13 -5.59
N PHE A 166 15.07 -10.92 -6.04
CA PHE A 166 15.72 -10.64 -7.31
C PHE A 166 17.13 -10.15 -7.02
N LEU A 167 18.11 -10.90 -7.51
CA LEU A 167 19.53 -10.70 -7.24
C LEU A 167 20.29 -10.30 -8.51
N LEU A 168 21.33 -9.49 -8.33
CA LEU A 168 22.31 -9.09 -9.33
C LEU A 168 23.67 -9.72 -9.04
N ASP A 169 24.46 -9.91 -10.09
CA ASP A 169 25.84 -10.39 -10.04
C ASP A 169 26.00 -11.64 -9.17
N VAL A 170 25.17 -12.64 -9.47
CA VAL A 170 25.01 -13.82 -8.65
C VAL A 170 26.08 -14.84 -8.96
N LYS A 171 26.79 -15.26 -7.92
CA LYS A 171 27.69 -16.41 -7.94
C LYS A 171 27.05 -17.56 -7.18
N THR A 172 27.05 -18.74 -7.81
CA THR A 172 26.45 -19.93 -7.23
C THR A 172 27.53 -20.90 -6.80
N TYR A 173 27.42 -21.44 -5.60
CA TYR A 173 28.37 -22.40 -5.03
C TYR A 173 27.65 -23.67 -4.57
N ASP A 174 28.37 -24.77 -4.44
CA ASP A 174 27.93 -25.88 -3.61
C ASP A 174 28.15 -25.57 -2.10
N LEU A 175 27.69 -26.45 -1.20
CA LEU A 175 27.93 -26.29 0.24
C LEU A 175 29.41 -26.40 0.65
N ALA A 176 30.27 -26.95 -0.22
CA ALA A 176 31.72 -27.01 0.01
C ALA A 176 32.43 -25.71 -0.40
N GLY A 177 31.72 -24.76 -1.02
CA GLY A 177 32.26 -23.49 -1.49
C GLY A 177 32.86 -23.54 -2.90
N ILE A 178 32.62 -24.59 -3.66
CA ILE A 178 33.05 -24.71 -5.06
C ILE A 178 32.08 -23.92 -5.94
N GLU A 179 32.60 -22.97 -6.72
CA GLU A 179 31.81 -22.18 -7.66
C GLU A 179 31.28 -23.08 -8.79
N LEU A 180 29.96 -23.04 -8.99
CA LEU A 180 29.25 -23.82 -9.99
C LEU A 180 29.03 -23.00 -11.28
N TYR A 181 28.47 -21.80 -11.15
CA TYR A 181 28.22 -20.88 -12.26
C TYR A 181 27.89 -19.47 -11.79
N ASN A 182 27.94 -18.53 -12.73
CA ASN A 182 27.59 -17.13 -12.52
C ASN A 182 26.41 -16.72 -13.39
N ALA A 183 25.53 -15.87 -12.83
CA ALA A 183 24.38 -15.31 -13.53
C ALA A 183 24.29 -13.80 -13.23
N PRO A 184 24.17 -12.94 -14.26
CA PRO A 184 24.04 -11.49 -14.04
C PRO A 184 22.74 -11.11 -13.31
N TYR A 185 21.69 -11.91 -13.49
CA TYR A 185 20.39 -11.75 -12.85
C TYR A 185 19.89 -13.11 -12.37
N MET A 186 19.35 -13.17 -11.15
CA MET A 186 18.70 -14.38 -10.64
C MET A 186 17.45 -14.03 -9.87
N TYR A 187 16.36 -14.71 -10.20
CA TYR A 187 15.13 -14.71 -9.40
C TYR A 187 15.11 -15.98 -8.54
N VAL A 188 14.89 -15.80 -7.24
CA VAL A 188 14.86 -16.89 -6.26
C VAL A 188 13.53 -16.84 -5.52
N SER A 189 12.73 -17.88 -5.67
CA SER A 189 11.52 -18.10 -4.87
C SER A 189 11.87 -19.04 -3.71
N LEU A 190 11.62 -18.58 -2.49
CA LEU A 190 12.05 -19.19 -1.26
C LEU A 190 10.86 -19.87 -0.56
N GLN A 191 11.03 -21.16 -0.26
CA GLN A 191 10.22 -21.86 0.72
C GLN A 191 10.95 -21.78 2.06
N ILE A 192 10.31 -21.19 3.08
CA ILE A 192 10.97 -20.71 4.31
C ILE A 192 11.59 -21.85 5.13
N ASP A 193 11.11 -23.09 4.96
CA ASP A 193 11.42 -24.19 5.88
C ASP A 193 12.86 -24.72 5.75
N SER A 194 13.56 -24.49 4.63
CA SER A 194 14.88 -25.07 4.35
C SER A 194 15.95 -24.07 3.93
N ILE A 195 15.69 -22.77 4.13
CA ILE A 195 16.56 -21.71 3.62
C ILE A 195 17.06 -20.80 4.74
N VAL A 196 18.36 -20.55 4.74
CA VAL A 196 19.01 -19.56 5.61
C VAL A 196 19.59 -18.44 4.77
N ILE A 197 19.29 -17.20 5.15
CA ILE A 197 19.81 -16.00 4.50
C ILE A 197 20.82 -15.35 5.45
N GLU A 198 22.05 -15.21 4.98
CA GLU A 198 23.13 -14.55 5.69
C GLU A 198 23.51 -13.25 4.99
N PHE A 199 23.82 -12.24 5.78
CA PHE A 199 24.32 -10.95 5.31
C PHE A 199 25.79 -10.85 5.73
N PRO A 200 26.74 -11.24 4.87
CA PRO A 200 28.15 -11.10 5.19
C PRO A 200 28.46 -9.61 5.41
N GLN A 201 29.41 -9.30 6.30
CA GLN A 201 29.89 -7.94 6.41
C GLN A 201 30.41 -7.50 5.04
N TYR A 202 29.88 -6.38 4.55
CA TYR A 202 30.48 -5.66 3.43
C TYR A 202 31.86 -5.21 3.90
N GLN A 203 32.88 -6.00 3.63
CA GLN A 203 34.25 -5.52 3.70
C GLN A 203 34.37 -4.56 2.53
N ASP A 204 34.31 -3.26 2.81
CA ASP A 204 34.87 -2.29 1.88
C ASP A 204 36.30 -2.80 1.61
N GLU A 205 36.53 -3.26 0.38
CA GLU A 205 37.88 -3.44 -0.12
C GLU A 205 38.56 -2.09 0.12
N GLN A 206 39.45 -2.06 1.11
CA GLN A 206 40.34 -0.95 1.31
C GLN A 206 41.15 -0.87 0.01
N GLU A 207 40.82 0.11 -0.83
CA GLU A 207 41.69 0.57 -1.90
C GLU A 207 43.02 0.99 -1.23
N GLU A 208 44.02 0.10 -1.25
CA GLU A 208 45.43 0.44 -1.14
C GLU A 208 45.97 0.95 -2.49
#